data_AF-A0A9W9W2C7-F1
#
_entry.id   AF-A0A9W9W2C7-F1
#
_cell.length_a   1.000
_cell.length_b   1.000
_cell.length_c   1.000
_cell.angle_alpha   90.00
_cell.angle_beta   90.00
_cell.angle_gamma   90.00
#
_symmetry.space_group_name_H-M   'P 1'
#
loop_
_entity.id
_entity.type
_entity.pdbx_description
1 polymer ?
#
loop_
_entity_poly.entity_id
_entity_poly.type
_entity_poly.pdbx_seq_one_letter_code
_entity_poly.pdbx_strand_id
1 'polypeptide(L)'
;MDCDSCGLWLSSLCTCLQNPGYCDWQHGKGVPGWVKLAGGYLAIPNQAIRNILALQNQPPSLATTGWDFGQQYSNPSADGLAINPVRSVTQDQVHMHICPFNTDMRNFLTTKSTASIANYKTLQPIQLSQQFMHGNPTTMWCLASQNKNTPISGGSVYDAINSVLQMKNVCNFNVAAAVVRDGNGYTWGCVTGDYGDTEHRFLDCP
;
A
#
# COMPACT_ATOMS: atom_id res chain seq x y z
N MET A 1 -28.31 2.63 4.07
CA MET A 1 -26.94 2.81 4.58
C MET A 1 -26.67 4.29 4.51
N ASP A 2 -26.78 4.95 5.66
CA ASP A 2 -26.65 6.41 5.74
C ASP A 2 -25.19 6.80 5.51
N CYS A 3 -24.97 7.65 4.53
CA CYS A 3 -23.67 8.24 4.18
C CYS A 3 -23.34 9.44 5.09
N ASP A 4 -23.92 9.46 6.29
CA ASP A 4 -24.05 10.64 7.15
C ASP A 4 -22.98 10.74 8.24
N SER A 5 -21.94 9.90 8.21
CA SER A 5 -20.80 10.08 9.13
C SER A 5 -19.76 10.99 8.50
N CYS A 6 -19.84 12.27 8.86
CA CYS A 6 -18.79 13.27 8.64
C CYS A 6 -17.41 12.68 8.99
N GLY A 7 -16.50 12.64 8.01
CA GLY A 7 -15.08 12.31 8.22
C GLY A 7 -14.68 10.85 8.07
N LEU A 8 -15.62 9.89 8.04
CA LEU A 8 -15.31 8.46 7.89
C LEU A 8 -15.45 7.96 6.44
N TRP A 9 -16.18 8.66 5.59
CA TRP A 9 -16.43 8.22 4.22
C TRP A 9 -16.03 9.28 3.21
N LEU A 10 -15.12 8.89 2.31
CA LEU A 10 -14.86 9.63 1.09
C LEU A 10 -16.16 9.68 0.27
N SER A 11 -16.53 10.87 -0.21
CA SER A 11 -17.78 11.09 -0.98
C SER A 11 -17.89 10.15 -2.19
N SER A 12 -16.76 9.81 -2.79
CA SER A 12 -16.61 8.81 -3.84
C SER A 12 -16.97 7.39 -3.38
N LEU A 13 -16.61 6.99 -2.16
CA LEU A 13 -17.03 5.70 -1.59
C LEU A 13 -18.54 5.66 -1.30
N CYS A 14 -19.11 6.75 -0.77
CA CYS A 14 -20.56 6.88 -0.61
C CYS A 14 -21.28 6.70 -1.96
N THR A 15 -20.73 7.32 -3.02
CA THR A 15 -21.25 7.17 -4.39
C THR A 15 -21.24 5.70 -4.82
N CYS A 16 -20.13 4.98 -4.58
CA CYS A 16 -20.05 3.54 -4.86
C CYS A 16 -21.09 2.74 -4.08
N LEU A 17 -21.21 2.99 -2.76
CA LEU A 17 -22.17 2.29 -1.91
C LEU A 17 -23.61 2.50 -2.39
N GLN A 18 -23.96 3.68 -2.87
CA GLN A 18 -25.28 3.97 -3.42
C GLN A 18 -25.47 3.37 -4.82
N ASN A 19 -24.42 3.40 -5.65
CA ASN A 19 -24.44 3.01 -7.06
C ASN A 19 -23.38 1.93 -7.36
N PRO A 20 -23.64 0.65 -7.04
CA PRO A 20 -22.61 -0.39 -7.10
C PRO A 20 -22.02 -0.62 -8.50
N GLY A 21 -22.78 -0.36 -9.57
CA GLY A 21 -22.30 -0.49 -10.95
C GLY A 21 -21.33 0.61 -11.40
N TYR A 22 -21.05 1.60 -10.56
CA TYR A 22 -20.14 2.69 -10.86
C TYR A 22 -18.69 2.39 -10.45
N CYS A 23 -18.47 1.41 -9.59
CA CYS A 23 -17.18 1.12 -8.96
C CYS A 23 -16.86 -0.37 -9.06
N ASP A 24 -15.58 -0.71 -8.96
CA ASP A 24 -15.16 -2.10 -9.01
C ASP A 24 -15.06 -2.67 -7.60
N TRP A 25 -15.77 -3.75 -7.36
CA TRP A 25 -15.86 -4.37 -6.05
C TRP A 25 -15.06 -5.67 -6.01
N GLN A 26 -14.30 -5.85 -4.95
CA GLN A 26 -13.67 -7.15 -4.66
C GLN A 26 -14.73 -8.24 -4.45
N HIS A 27 -15.75 -7.89 -3.69
CA HIS A 27 -16.91 -8.71 -3.40
C HIS A 27 -18.14 -7.84 -3.58
N GLY A 28 -19.20 -8.37 -4.20
CA GLY A 28 -20.42 -7.61 -4.49
C GLY A 28 -20.94 -6.81 -3.28
N LYS A 29 -21.70 -5.75 -3.56
CA LYS A 29 -22.20 -4.80 -2.55
C LYS A 29 -22.77 -5.51 -1.31
N GLY A 30 -22.37 -5.04 -0.13
CA GLY A 30 -22.82 -5.55 1.17
C GLY A 30 -21.94 -6.67 1.75
N VAL A 31 -20.98 -7.19 0.98
CA VAL A 31 -19.99 -8.15 1.48
C VAL A 31 -18.70 -7.39 1.85
N PRO A 32 -18.14 -7.57 3.07
CA PRO A 32 -16.84 -7.04 3.45
C PRO A 32 -15.76 -7.19 2.39
N GLY A 33 -15.13 -6.10 1.98
CA GLY A 33 -14.06 -6.13 0.98
C GLY A 33 -13.62 -4.75 0.51
N TRP A 34 -12.73 -4.75 -0.48
CA TRP A 34 -12.21 -3.53 -1.10
C TRP A 34 -13.06 -3.09 -2.30
N VAL A 35 -13.07 -1.77 -2.50
CA VAL A 35 -13.78 -1.11 -3.60
C VAL A 35 -12.80 -0.16 -4.26
N LYS A 36 -12.57 -0.31 -5.56
CA LYS A 36 -11.86 0.69 -6.36
C LYS A 36 -12.85 1.76 -6.77
N LEU A 37 -12.54 3.00 -6.46
CA LEU A 37 -13.41 4.14 -6.75
C LEU A 37 -13.44 4.44 -8.25
N ALA A 38 -14.64 4.81 -8.73
CA ALA A 38 -14.90 5.21 -10.12
C ALA A 38 -13.99 6.36 -10.56
N GLY A 39 -13.28 6.21 -11.68
CA GLY A 39 -12.39 7.25 -12.21
C GLY A 39 -11.25 7.68 -11.27
N GLY A 40 -11.05 6.96 -10.16
CA GLY A 40 -10.12 7.33 -9.10
C GLY A 40 -8.89 6.43 -9.04
N TYR A 41 -7.86 6.98 -8.39
CA TYR A 41 -6.59 6.35 -8.05
C TYR A 41 -6.62 5.71 -6.65
N LEU A 42 -7.81 5.35 -6.15
CA LEU A 42 -8.01 4.90 -4.78
C LEU A 42 -8.79 3.58 -4.73
N ALA A 43 -8.31 2.65 -3.92
CA ALA A 43 -9.06 1.51 -3.45
C ALA A 43 -9.28 1.62 -1.93
N ILE A 44 -10.48 1.32 -1.47
CA ILE A 44 -10.91 1.58 -0.09
C ILE A 44 -11.75 0.40 0.41
N PRO A 45 -11.57 -0.09 1.64
CA PRO A 45 -12.49 -1.07 2.21
C PRO A 45 -13.88 -0.45 2.38
N ASN A 46 -14.92 -1.23 2.10
CA ASN A 46 -16.32 -0.84 2.36
C ASN A 46 -16.72 -0.93 3.83
N GLN A 47 -15.75 -1.08 4.73
CA GLN A 47 -15.89 -1.06 6.17
C GLN A 47 -15.20 0.20 6.71
N ALA A 48 -15.74 0.76 7.80
CA ALA A 48 -15.14 1.89 8.49
C ALA A 48 -13.84 1.47 9.18
N ILE A 49 -12.71 1.69 8.51
CA ILE A 49 -11.38 1.32 9.00
C ILE A 49 -10.52 2.56 8.89
N ARG A 50 -10.13 3.11 10.02
CA ARG A 50 -9.55 4.46 10.10
C ARG A 50 -8.22 4.61 9.36
N ASN A 51 -7.34 3.62 9.48
CA ASN A 51 -5.97 3.72 8.99
C ASN A 51 -5.30 2.34 8.90
N ILE A 52 -4.05 2.31 8.45
CA ILE A 52 -3.29 1.07 8.28
C ILE A 52 -3.13 0.27 9.58
N LEU A 53 -3.01 0.92 10.75
CA LEU A 53 -2.93 0.20 12.03
C LEU A 53 -4.26 -0.49 12.37
N ALA A 54 -5.37 0.22 12.17
CA ALA A 54 -6.71 -0.36 12.34
C ALA A 54 -6.95 -1.51 11.37
N LEU A 55 -6.44 -1.41 10.14
CA LEU A 55 -6.48 -2.47 9.12
C LEU A 55 -5.71 -3.72 9.58
N GLN A 56 -4.51 -3.56 10.15
CA GLN A 56 -3.73 -4.68 10.67
C GLN A 56 -4.37 -5.38 11.88
N ASN A 57 -5.29 -4.71 12.58
CA ASN A 57 -6.05 -5.28 13.70
C ASN A 57 -7.37 -5.94 13.28
N GLN A 58 -7.78 -5.84 12.00
CA GLN A 58 -8.92 -6.57 11.47
C GLN A 58 -8.59 -8.06 11.24
N PRO A 59 -9.59 -8.93 10.98
CA PRO A 59 -9.32 -10.26 10.46
C PRO A 59 -8.33 -10.19 9.28
N PRO A 60 -7.26 -11.02 9.26
CA PRO A 60 -6.18 -10.86 8.28
C PRO A 60 -6.66 -10.84 6.83
N SER A 61 -7.77 -11.52 6.53
CA SER A 61 -8.36 -11.59 5.19
C SER A 61 -8.57 -10.23 4.55
N LEU A 62 -8.97 -9.19 5.28
CA LEU A 62 -9.21 -7.89 4.66
C LEU A 62 -7.91 -7.17 4.29
N ALA A 63 -6.92 -7.21 5.18
CA ALA A 63 -5.62 -6.59 4.94
C ALA A 63 -4.84 -7.32 3.84
N THR A 64 -4.84 -8.66 3.86
CA THR A 64 -4.14 -9.47 2.86
C THR A 64 -4.77 -9.31 1.50
N THR A 65 -6.09 -9.51 1.39
CA THR A 65 -6.74 -9.48 0.09
C THR A 65 -6.84 -8.07 -0.49
N GLY A 66 -6.66 -7.02 0.31
CA GLY A 66 -6.56 -5.64 -0.18
C GLY A 66 -5.37 -5.39 -1.09
N TRP A 67 -4.19 -5.91 -0.72
CA TRP A 67 -2.99 -5.83 -1.56
C TRP A 67 -3.13 -6.66 -2.83
N ASP A 68 -3.76 -7.83 -2.75
CA ASP A 68 -4.04 -8.65 -3.94
C ASP A 68 -5.04 -7.93 -4.87
N PHE A 69 -6.09 -7.34 -4.30
CA PHE A 69 -7.08 -6.55 -5.02
C PHE A 69 -6.44 -5.34 -5.70
N GLY A 70 -5.65 -4.53 -5.00
CA GLY A 70 -4.97 -3.38 -5.59
C GLY A 70 -4.10 -3.75 -6.78
N GLN A 71 -3.38 -4.87 -6.70
CA GLN A 71 -2.52 -5.36 -7.80
C GLN A 71 -3.31 -5.83 -9.03
N GLN A 72 -4.59 -6.18 -8.89
CA GLN A 72 -5.46 -6.51 -10.03
C GLN A 72 -5.87 -5.28 -10.84
N TYR A 73 -5.89 -4.11 -10.20
CA TYR A 73 -6.35 -2.85 -10.81
C TYR A 73 -5.24 -1.84 -11.08
N SER A 74 -4.01 -2.11 -10.64
CA SER A 74 -2.84 -1.35 -11.07
C SER A 74 -2.35 -1.86 -12.43
N ASN A 75 -1.85 -0.97 -13.29
CA ASN A 75 -1.01 -1.40 -14.39
C ASN A 75 0.40 -1.61 -13.84
N PRO A 76 0.90 -2.84 -13.67
CA PRO A 76 2.17 -3.05 -12.98
C PRO A 76 3.39 -2.62 -13.80
N SER A 77 3.21 -2.13 -15.04
CA SER A 77 4.28 -1.52 -15.84
C SER A 77 4.36 0.01 -15.68
N ALA A 78 3.36 0.64 -15.05
CA ALA A 78 3.26 2.09 -14.92
C ALA A 78 2.92 2.54 -13.48
N ASP A 79 2.17 1.72 -12.75
CA ASP A 79 1.57 2.06 -11.47
C ASP A 79 2.21 1.28 -10.31
N GLY A 80 2.08 1.86 -9.12
CA GLY A 80 2.32 1.20 -7.85
C GLY A 80 1.14 1.37 -6.89
N LEU A 81 1.27 0.74 -5.74
CA LEU A 81 0.32 0.81 -4.65
C LEU A 81 0.96 1.42 -3.43
N ALA A 82 0.25 2.26 -2.68
CA ALA A 82 0.71 2.77 -1.40
C ALA A 82 -0.44 2.94 -0.41
N ILE A 83 -0.18 2.65 0.86
CA ILE A 83 -1.01 3.10 1.98
C ILE A 83 -0.14 3.95 2.88
N ASN A 84 -0.56 5.20 3.09
CA ASN A 84 0.13 6.19 3.90
C ASN A 84 0.08 5.87 5.40
N PRO A 85 1.02 6.44 6.19
CA PRO A 85 1.04 6.24 7.63
C PRO A 85 -0.10 7.01 8.31
N VAL A 86 -0.46 6.59 9.53
CA VAL A 86 -1.50 7.25 10.34
C VAL A 86 -1.20 8.75 10.52
N ARG A 87 0.07 9.10 10.62
CA ARG A 87 0.52 10.48 10.83
C ARG A 87 0.12 11.44 9.72
N SER A 88 0.03 11.00 8.47
CA SER A 88 -0.12 11.90 7.34
C SER A 88 -1.43 11.76 6.56
N VAL A 89 -2.23 10.74 6.86
CA VAL A 89 -3.59 10.67 6.32
C VAL A 89 -4.42 11.86 6.78
N THR A 90 -5.13 12.47 5.85
CA THR A 90 -6.05 13.59 6.14
C THR A 90 -7.50 13.12 6.27
N GLN A 91 -7.78 11.89 5.85
CA GLN A 91 -9.07 11.23 5.98
C GLN A 91 -8.99 10.10 7.00
N ASP A 92 -10.01 9.98 7.86
CA ASP A 92 -10.10 8.93 8.89
C ASP A 92 -10.69 7.62 8.30
N GLN A 93 -10.15 7.23 7.14
CA GLN A 93 -10.48 6.02 6.40
C GLN A 93 -9.26 5.56 5.61
N VAL A 94 -8.79 4.35 5.88
CA VAL A 94 -7.67 3.74 5.17
C VAL A 94 -8.00 3.63 3.69
N HIS A 95 -7.08 4.05 2.85
CA HIS A 95 -7.21 3.94 1.41
C HIS A 95 -5.84 3.61 0.81
N MET A 96 -5.88 2.86 -0.27
CA MET A 96 -4.73 2.48 -1.07
C MET A 96 -4.71 3.34 -2.31
N HIS A 97 -3.60 4.05 -2.50
CA HIS A 97 -3.29 4.77 -3.72
C HIS A 97 -2.89 3.78 -4.80
N ILE A 98 -3.40 3.99 -6.01
CA ILE A 98 -3.10 3.26 -7.24
C ILE A 98 -2.71 4.32 -8.26
N CYS A 99 -1.44 4.68 -8.30
CA CYS A 99 -0.93 5.82 -9.08
C CYS A 99 0.32 5.41 -9.86
N PRO A 100 0.75 6.20 -10.85
CA PRO A 100 2.05 6.02 -11.49
C PRO A 100 3.17 5.90 -10.46
N PHE A 101 4.15 5.02 -10.66
CA PHE A 101 5.26 4.92 -9.72
C PHE A 101 6.21 6.12 -9.85
N ASN A 102 6.85 6.48 -8.73
CA ASN A 102 8.00 7.35 -8.72
C ASN A 102 9.17 6.63 -9.40
N THR A 103 9.63 7.18 -10.53
CA THR A 103 10.66 6.55 -11.37
C THR A 103 12.01 6.41 -10.65
N ASP A 104 12.36 7.36 -9.79
CA ASP A 104 13.62 7.31 -9.04
C ASP A 104 13.61 6.18 -8.01
N MET A 105 12.50 6.02 -7.27
CA MET A 105 12.34 4.91 -6.33
C MET A 105 12.33 3.57 -7.05
N ARG A 106 11.66 3.48 -8.21
CA ARG A 106 11.67 2.29 -9.05
C ARG A 106 13.10 1.93 -9.50
N ASN A 107 13.87 2.91 -9.97
CA ASN A 107 15.25 2.72 -10.38
C ASN A 107 16.11 2.28 -9.18
N PHE A 108 15.90 2.87 -8.01
CA PHE A 108 16.58 2.47 -6.78
C PHE A 108 16.32 1.00 -6.42
N LEU A 109 15.07 0.55 -6.43
CA LEU A 109 14.74 -0.87 -6.21
C LEU A 109 15.32 -1.80 -7.28
N THR A 110 15.37 -1.33 -8.54
CA THR A 110 16.02 -2.06 -9.64
C THR A 110 17.49 -2.34 -9.36
N THR A 111 18.21 -1.39 -8.75
CA THR A 111 19.61 -1.63 -8.33
C THR A 111 19.73 -2.79 -7.33
N LYS A 112 18.72 -2.98 -6.48
CA LYS A 112 18.71 -4.02 -5.46
C LYS A 112 18.43 -5.40 -6.07
N SER A 113 17.47 -5.51 -6.98
CA SER A 113 17.21 -6.77 -7.68
C SER A 113 18.34 -7.18 -8.61
N THR A 114 19.00 -6.23 -9.27
CA THR A 114 20.20 -6.50 -10.08
C THR A 114 21.34 -7.05 -9.23
N ALA A 115 21.51 -6.54 -8.01
CA ALA A 115 22.57 -7.02 -7.12
C ALA A 115 22.30 -8.43 -6.60
N SER A 116 21.10 -8.69 -6.05
CA SER A 116 20.68 -10.04 -5.65
C SER A 116 19.21 -10.06 -5.25
N ILE A 117 18.31 -10.45 -6.16
CA ILE A 117 16.89 -10.64 -5.82
C ILE A 117 16.66 -11.75 -4.77
N ALA A 118 17.55 -12.74 -4.72
CA ALA A 118 17.46 -13.87 -3.80
C ALA A 118 17.52 -13.44 -2.32
N ASN A 119 18.24 -12.35 -2.03
CA ASN A 119 18.31 -11.80 -0.67
C ASN A 119 16.95 -11.30 -0.17
N TYR A 120 16.09 -10.89 -1.08
CA TYR A 120 14.78 -10.29 -0.79
C TYR A 120 13.64 -11.31 -0.81
N LYS A 121 13.94 -12.62 -0.72
CA LYS A 121 12.92 -13.66 -0.50
C LYS A 121 12.19 -13.46 0.83
N THR A 122 12.88 -12.89 1.82
CA THR A 122 12.33 -12.50 3.12
C THR A 122 12.49 -10.99 3.31
N LEU A 123 11.84 -10.45 4.33
CA LEU A 123 11.93 -9.03 4.66
C LEU A 123 13.37 -8.65 5.02
N GLN A 124 13.98 -7.76 4.23
CA GLN A 124 15.33 -7.25 4.44
C GLN A 124 15.32 -5.74 4.63
N PRO A 125 16.17 -5.20 5.52
CA PRO A 125 16.39 -3.77 5.60
C PRO A 125 17.11 -3.26 4.35
N ILE A 126 16.68 -2.10 3.86
CA ILE A 126 17.32 -1.34 2.79
C ILE A 126 17.58 0.08 3.32
N GLN A 127 18.84 0.45 3.37
CA GLN A 127 19.25 1.82 3.67
C GLN A 127 18.78 2.75 2.54
N LEU A 128 17.99 3.76 2.89
CA LEU A 128 17.51 4.76 1.94
C LEU A 128 18.64 5.73 1.54
N SER A 129 18.62 6.17 0.28
CA SER A 129 19.46 7.30 -0.15
C SER A 129 18.84 8.62 0.31
N GLN A 130 19.65 9.68 0.42
CA GLN A 130 19.25 10.99 0.97
C GLN A 130 17.96 11.55 0.40
N GLN A 131 17.72 11.38 -0.90
CA GLN A 131 16.52 11.87 -1.58
C GLN A 131 15.21 11.19 -1.14
N PHE A 132 15.28 9.99 -0.55
CA PHE A 132 14.12 9.24 -0.08
C PHE A 132 13.99 9.24 1.45
N MET A 133 14.93 9.87 2.16
CA MET A 133 14.90 9.91 3.62
C MET A 133 13.98 11.03 4.09
N HIS A 134 13.00 10.68 4.91
CA HIS A 134 12.15 11.63 5.61
C HIS A 134 12.29 11.37 7.10
N GLY A 135 13.53 11.56 7.59
CA GLY A 135 13.89 11.42 9.00
C GLY A 135 14.39 10.04 9.40
N ASN A 136 14.15 9.73 10.67
CA ASN A 136 14.50 8.45 11.26
C ASN A 136 13.26 7.55 11.36
N PRO A 137 13.41 6.23 11.12
CA PRO A 137 14.62 5.55 10.69
C PRO A 137 14.95 5.83 9.21
N THR A 138 16.24 5.84 8.87
CA THR A 138 16.72 6.03 7.49
C THR A 138 16.64 4.74 6.65
N THR A 139 15.80 3.80 7.07
CA THR A 139 15.72 2.44 6.55
C THR A 139 14.28 2.15 6.18
N MET A 140 14.09 1.50 5.04
CA MET A 140 12.86 0.79 4.71
C MET A 140 13.09 -0.71 4.75
N TRP A 141 12.04 -1.50 4.89
CA TRP A 141 12.12 -2.95 4.91
C TRP A 141 11.35 -3.53 3.74
N CYS A 142 12.00 -4.29 2.89
CA CYS A 142 11.38 -4.81 1.69
C CYS A 142 11.61 -6.31 1.51
N LEU A 143 10.62 -6.96 0.90
CA LEU A 143 10.76 -8.26 0.26
C LEU A 143 10.30 -8.14 -1.19
N ALA A 144 10.60 -9.14 -2.01
CA ALA A 144 10.27 -9.12 -3.42
C ALA A 144 9.83 -10.50 -3.94
N SER A 145 8.99 -10.49 -4.96
CA SER A 145 8.68 -11.68 -5.73
C SER A 145 9.98 -12.26 -6.30
N GLN A 146 10.13 -13.58 -6.23
CA GLN A 146 11.33 -14.25 -6.74
C GLN A 146 11.26 -14.54 -8.24
N ASN A 147 10.07 -14.37 -8.81
CA ASN A 147 9.81 -14.46 -10.24
C ASN A 147 9.49 -13.07 -10.80
N LYS A 148 9.89 -12.83 -12.05
CA LYS A 148 9.55 -11.62 -12.77
C LYS A 148 8.07 -11.64 -13.16
N ASN A 149 7.48 -10.45 -13.22
CA ASN A 149 6.10 -10.20 -13.64
C ASN A 149 5.03 -10.92 -12.80
N THR A 150 5.39 -11.44 -11.63
CA THR A 150 4.45 -12.03 -10.68
C THR A 150 4.10 -11.02 -9.59
N PRO A 151 2.83 -10.95 -9.15
CA PRO A 151 2.47 -10.17 -7.98
C PRO A 151 3.17 -10.70 -6.73
N ILE A 152 3.29 -9.85 -5.72
CA ILE A 152 3.67 -10.28 -4.37
C ILE A 152 2.39 -10.60 -3.61
N SER A 153 2.37 -11.67 -2.81
CA SER A 153 1.13 -12.02 -2.09
C SER A 153 0.81 -10.96 -1.05
N GLY A 154 -0.45 -10.58 -0.93
CA GLY A 154 -0.89 -9.65 0.10
C GLY A 154 -0.67 -10.15 1.52
N GLY A 155 -0.65 -11.48 1.70
CA GLY A 155 -0.19 -12.14 2.94
C GLY A 155 1.24 -11.74 3.31
N SER A 156 2.16 -11.77 2.35
CA SER A 156 3.55 -11.36 2.59
C SER A 156 3.69 -9.88 2.91
N VAL A 157 2.88 -9.01 2.29
CA VAL A 157 2.87 -7.57 2.62
C VAL A 157 2.31 -7.32 4.02
N TYR A 158 1.22 -8.01 4.38
CA TYR A 158 0.64 -7.97 5.72
C TYR A 158 1.65 -8.42 6.80
N ASP A 159 2.35 -9.53 6.57
CA ASP A 159 3.36 -10.06 7.49
C ASP A 159 4.56 -9.10 7.62
N ALA A 160 4.95 -8.43 6.53
CA ALA A 160 6.00 -7.43 6.54
C ALA A 160 5.63 -6.22 7.40
N ILE A 161 4.41 -5.70 7.26
CA ILE A 161 3.90 -4.58 8.06
C ILE A 161 3.93 -4.96 9.55
N ASN A 162 3.39 -6.13 9.90
CA ASN A 162 3.39 -6.61 11.28
C ASN A 162 4.79 -6.81 11.86
N SER A 163 5.74 -7.27 11.05
CA SER A 163 7.13 -7.41 11.47
C SER A 163 7.76 -6.06 11.82
N VAL A 164 7.48 -5.02 11.02
CA VAL A 164 7.99 -3.66 11.28
C VAL A 164 7.31 -3.01 12.49
N LEU A 165 6.00 -3.24 12.69
CA LEU A 165 5.26 -2.75 13.88
C LEU A 165 5.78 -3.32 15.21
N GLN A 166 6.52 -4.43 15.19
CA GLN A 166 7.13 -5.03 16.38
C GLN A 166 8.55 -4.50 16.66
N MET A 167 9.11 -3.66 15.80
CA MET A 167 10.47 -3.14 15.95
C MET A 167 10.51 -1.99 16.97
N LYS A 168 11.33 -2.13 18.02
CA LYS A 168 11.40 -1.16 19.14
C LYS A 168 11.73 0.29 18.74
N ASN A 169 12.43 0.49 17.63
CA ASN A 169 12.88 1.82 17.19
C ASN A 169 11.99 2.41 16.08
N VAL A 170 10.84 1.79 15.80
CA VAL A 170 9.87 2.27 14.82
C VAL A 170 8.65 2.79 15.57
N CYS A 171 8.24 4.02 15.26
CA CYS A 171 6.97 4.53 15.76
C CYS A 171 5.83 3.96 14.90
N ASN A 172 4.89 3.25 15.51
CA ASN A 172 3.79 2.62 14.76
C ASN A 172 2.98 3.63 13.93
N PHE A 173 2.84 4.87 14.39
CA PHE A 173 2.13 5.94 13.66
C PHE A 173 2.81 6.36 12.35
N ASN A 174 4.08 5.99 12.17
CA ASN A 174 4.86 6.24 10.97
C ASN A 174 4.91 5.03 10.03
N VAL A 175 4.31 3.90 10.41
CA VAL A 175 4.34 2.70 9.56
C VAL A 175 3.41 2.88 8.38
N ALA A 176 3.96 2.62 7.19
CA ALA A 176 3.26 2.68 5.92
C ALA A 176 3.84 1.66 4.96
N ALA A 177 3.15 1.37 3.85
CA ALA A 177 3.56 0.30 2.95
C ALA A 177 3.26 0.60 1.49
N ALA A 178 4.08 0.04 0.61
CA ALA A 178 3.93 0.14 -0.83
C ALA A 178 4.18 -1.19 -1.54
N VAL A 179 3.54 -1.36 -2.70
CA VAL A 179 3.83 -2.43 -3.65
C VAL A 179 4.17 -1.82 -5.00
N VAL A 180 5.36 -2.08 -5.51
CA VAL A 180 5.84 -1.50 -6.78
C VAL A 180 6.63 -2.55 -7.58
N ARG A 181 6.48 -2.55 -8.91
CA ARG A 181 7.31 -3.38 -9.79
C ARG A 181 8.53 -2.61 -10.27
N ASP A 182 9.71 -3.20 -10.09
CA ASP A 182 10.96 -2.58 -10.50
C ASP A 182 11.21 -2.64 -12.02
N GLY A 183 12.36 -2.11 -12.45
CA GLY A 183 12.87 -2.14 -13.82
C GLY A 183 13.14 -3.54 -14.36
N ASN A 184 13.41 -4.50 -13.48
CA ASN A 184 13.70 -5.89 -13.84
C ASN A 184 12.46 -6.78 -13.86
N GLY A 185 11.30 -6.24 -13.49
CA GLY A 185 10.01 -6.92 -13.46
C GLY A 185 9.69 -7.59 -12.12
N TYR A 186 10.49 -7.43 -11.08
CA TYR A 186 10.19 -8.00 -9.76
C TYR A 186 9.23 -7.09 -8.99
N THR A 187 8.21 -7.67 -8.37
CA THR A 187 7.24 -6.92 -7.57
C THR A 187 7.69 -6.90 -6.13
N TRP A 188 7.91 -5.70 -5.60
CA TRP A 188 8.39 -5.44 -4.25
C TRP A 188 7.22 -5.13 -3.32
N GLY A 189 7.28 -5.64 -2.08
CA GLY A 189 6.48 -5.19 -0.96
C GLY A 189 7.40 -4.52 0.04
N CYS A 190 7.23 -3.21 0.23
CA CYS A 190 8.10 -2.39 1.06
C CYS A 190 7.31 -1.74 2.18
N VAL A 191 7.92 -1.65 3.36
CA VAL A 191 7.38 -1.02 4.57
C VAL A 191 8.33 0.09 5.00
N THR A 192 7.78 1.23 5.31
CA THR A 192 8.49 2.40 5.81
C THR A 192 8.08 2.63 7.26
N GLY A 193 8.91 3.35 8.02
CA GLY A 193 8.65 3.65 9.43
C GLY A 193 9.09 5.06 9.84
N ASP A 194 9.44 5.89 8.87
CA ASP A 194 9.88 7.27 9.06
C ASP A 194 8.72 8.24 8.83
N TYR A 195 8.96 9.54 8.94
CA TYR A 195 7.87 10.51 9.04
C TYR A 195 7.24 10.90 7.70
N GLY A 196 7.74 10.34 6.59
CA GLY A 196 7.33 10.70 5.22
C GLY A 196 6.12 9.94 4.71
N ASP A 197 5.51 10.49 3.67
CA ASP A 197 4.37 9.87 2.99
C ASP A 197 4.87 8.80 2.03
N THR A 198 4.31 7.60 2.15
CA THR A 198 4.70 6.49 1.31
C THR A 198 4.20 6.67 -0.12
N GLU A 199 3.05 7.32 -0.33
CA GLU A 199 2.60 7.66 -1.68
C GLU A 199 3.63 8.54 -2.39
N HIS A 200 4.08 9.64 -1.80
CA HIS A 200 5.01 10.57 -2.46
C HIS A 200 6.42 9.98 -2.64
N ARG A 201 6.77 8.98 -1.82
CA ARG A 201 8.05 8.26 -1.95
C ARG A 201 8.04 7.24 -3.08
N PHE A 202 6.94 6.51 -3.23
CA PHE A 202 6.87 5.37 -4.17
C PHE A 202 6.09 5.67 -5.44
N LEU A 203 5.26 6.71 -5.44
CA LEU A 203 4.29 7.06 -6.46
C LEU A 203 4.36 8.55 -6.83
N ASP A 204 3.89 8.86 -8.02
CA ASP A 204 3.66 10.20 -8.55
C ASP A 204 2.14 10.41 -8.71
N CYS A 205 1.42 10.39 -7.59
CA CYS A 205 -0.03 10.66 -7.58
C CYS A 205 -0.31 12.14 -7.96
N PRO A 206 -1.36 12.41 -8.76
CA PRO A 206 -1.78 13.77 -9.13
C PRO A 206 -2.46 14.55 -7.99
#